data_AF-A0A6C0IN32-F1
#
_entry.id   AF-A0A6C0IN32-F1
#
_cell.length_a   1.000
_cell.length_b   1.000
_cell.length_c   1.000
_cell.angle_alpha   90.00
_cell.angle_beta   90.00
_cell.angle_gamma   90.00
#
_symmetry.space_group_name_H-M   'P 1'
#
loop_
_entity.id
_entity.type
_entity.pdbx_description
1 polymer ?
#
loop_
_entity_poly.entity_id
_entity_poly.type
_entity_poly.pdbx_seq_one_letter_code
_entity_poly.pdbx_strand_id
1 'polypeptide(L)'
;MAVTKFKRVHGKYLIQGKKYDQLVGSRAQVWHQTAYKTSGDLTRDKLHHNKSGRIVSKKKHFTAKKENRLVKAGYKTKKGHFGFIKNGKMSSNKKKTRKGKGSRKGKGTRKK
;
A
#
# COMPACT_ATOMS: atom_id res chain seq x y z
N MET A 1 4.93 -9.83 -17.97
CA MET A 1 3.86 -8.84 -18.23
C MET A 1 2.94 -9.41 -19.30
N ALA A 2 1.62 -9.38 -19.10
CA ALA A 2 0.71 -9.88 -20.12
C ALA A 2 0.63 -8.87 -21.27
N VAL A 3 1.04 -9.28 -22.47
CA VAL A 3 0.96 -8.43 -23.66
C VAL A 3 -0.51 -8.35 -24.07
N THR A 4 -1.08 -7.15 -24.01
CA THR A 4 -2.46 -6.90 -24.43
C THR A 4 -2.57 -6.99 -25.95
N LYS A 5 -3.34 -7.96 -26.47
CA LYS A 5 -3.65 -8.08 -27.90
C LYS A 5 -4.66 -7.01 -28.31
N PHE A 6 -4.30 -6.15 -29.25
CA PHE A 6 -5.16 -5.10 -29.80
C PHE A 6 -5.05 -5.07 -31.32
N LYS A 7 -6.09 -4.56 -31.99
CA LYS A 7 -6.05 -4.23 -33.41
C LYS A 7 -6.10 -2.71 -33.55
N ARG A 8 -5.32 -2.15 -34.49
CA ARG A 8 -5.42 -0.73 -34.84
C ARG A 8 -6.27 -0.60 -36.11
N VAL A 9 -7.32 0.22 -36.06
CA VAL A 9 -8.23 0.48 -37.19
C VAL A 9 -8.55 1.98 -37.20
N HIS A 10 -8.31 2.65 -38.32
CA HIS A 10 -8.51 4.11 -38.49
C HIS A 10 -7.89 4.96 -37.35
N GLY A 11 -6.67 4.62 -36.92
CA GLY A 11 -5.97 5.33 -35.85
C GLY A 11 -6.47 5.03 -34.42
N LYS A 12 -7.55 4.25 -34.27
CA LYS A 12 -8.11 3.84 -32.96
C LYS A 12 -7.72 2.42 -32.60
N TYR A 13 -7.72 2.11 -31.30
CA TYR A 13 -7.44 0.79 -30.75
C TYR A 13 -8.74 0.03 -30.51
N LEU A 14 -8.90 -1.12 -31.17
CA LEU A 14 -9.97 -2.07 -30.90
C LEU A 14 -9.48 -3.13 -29.91
N ILE A 15 -10.12 -3.19 -28.74
CA ILE A 15 -9.80 -4.14 -27.68
C ILE A 15 -11.11 -4.71 -27.14
N GLN A 16 -11.29 -6.03 -27.25
CA GLN A 16 -12.49 -6.72 -26.75
C GLN A 16 -13.81 -6.08 -27.24
N GLY A 17 -13.84 -5.65 -28.50
CA GLY A 17 -15.03 -5.02 -29.12
C GLY A 17 -15.22 -3.53 -28.81
N LYS A 18 -14.40 -2.92 -27.94
CA LYS A 18 -14.47 -1.49 -27.61
C LYS A 18 -13.38 -0.70 -28.34
N LYS A 19 -13.72 0.54 -28.73
CA LYS A 19 -12.81 1.47 -29.41
C LYS A 19 -12.21 2.42 -28.37
N TYR A 20 -10.90 2.63 -28.43
CA TYR A 20 -10.16 3.56 -27.60
C TYR A 20 -9.29 4.45 -28.48
N ASP A 21 -9.15 5.73 -28.12
CA ASP A 21 -8.27 6.65 -28.84
C ASP A 21 -6.80 6.39 -28.46
N GLN A 22 -6.56 5.91 -27.23
CA GLN A 22 -5.23 5.63 -26.71
C GLN A 22 -5.16 4.25 -26.04
N LEU A 23 -4.03 3.57 -26.16
CA LEU A 23 -3.83 2.30 -25.45
C LEU A 23 -3.52 2.54 -23.97
N VAL A 24 -2.60 3.45 -23.70
CA VAL A 24 -2.11 3.79 -22.36
C VAL A 24 -2.49 5.24 -22.06
N GLY A 25 -3.08 5.48 -20.90
CA GLY A 25 -3.47 6.82 -20.45
C GLY A 25 -3.49 6.99 -18.94
N SER A 26 -4.02 8.13 -18.50
CA SER A 26 -4.23 8.43 -17.08
C SER A 26 -5.39 7.61 -16.51
N ARG A 27 -5.48 7.51 -15.17
CA ARG A 27 -6.60 6.82 -14.52
C ARG A 27 -7.96 7.42 -14.88
N ALA A 28 -8.02 8.74 -15.07
CA ALA A 28 -9.24 9.42 -15.50
C ALA A 28 -9.61 9.03 -16.93
N GLN A 29 -8.67 9.07 -17.87
CA GLN A 29 -8.91 8.65 -19.26
C GLN A 29 -9.39 7.20 -19.37
N VAL A 30 -8.83 6.30 -18.55
CA VAL A 30 -9.30 4.91 -18.50
C VAL A 30 -10.71 4.80 -17.93
N TRP A 31 -11.04 5.59 -16.92
CA TRP A 31 -12.39 5.62 -16.35
C TRP A 31 -13.42 6.13 -17.35
N HIS A 32 -13.09 7.17 -18.12
CA HIS A 32 -13.95 7.75 -19.16
C HIS A 32 -13.89 7.01 -20.51
N GLN A 33 -13.21 5.86 -20.59
CA GLN A 33 -13.10 5.01 -21.79
C GLN A 33 -12.35 5.63 -22.99
N THR A 34 -11.58 6.71 -22.78
CA THR A 34 -10.69 7.26 -23.80
C THR A 34 -9.46 6.37 -24.00
N ALA A 35 -8.95 5.82 -22.90
CA ALA A 35 -7.79 4.91 -22.88
C ALA A 35 -8.18 3.52 -22.35
N TYR A 36 -7.49 2.47 -22.81
CA TYR A 36 -7.78 1.11 -22.36
C TYR A 36 -7.19 0.79 -20.98
N LYS A 37 -5.93 1.15 -20.75
CA LYS A 37 -5.21 0.84 -19.52
C LYS A 37 -4.30 1.99 -19.07
N THR A 38 -3.87 1.94 -17.81
CA THR A 38 -2.84 2.85 -17.31
C THR A 38 -1.44 2.33 -17.63
N SER A 39 -0.40 3.15 -17.37
CA SER A 39 1.01 2.74 -17.46
C SER A 39 1.36 1.52 -16.59
N GLY A 40 0.57 1.26 -15.53
CA GLY A 40 0.71 0.08 -14.67
C GLY A 40 -0.29 -1.04 -14.96
N ASP A 41 -0.79 -1.13 -16.19
CA ASP A 41 -1.72 -2.18 -16.65
C ASP A 41 -3.05 -2.28 -15.87
N LEU A 42 -3.51 -1.16 -15.30
CA LEU A 42 -4.83 -1.09 -14.67
C LEU A 42 -5.88 -0.77 -15.74
N THR A 43 -6.79 -1.71 -15.97
CA THR A 43 -8.02 -1.51 -16.73
C THR A 43 -9.10 -0.91 -15.84
N ARG A 44 -10.19 -0.43 -16.45
CA ARG A 44 -11.32 0.19 -15.74
C ARG A 44 -11.86 -0.66 -14.60
N ASP A 45 -11.98 -1.98 -14.76
CA ASP A 45 -12.52 -2.89 -13.72
C ASP A 45 -11.64 -2.98 -12.47
N LYS A 46 -10.35 -2.66 -12.62
CA LYS A 46 -9.35 -2.63 -11.54
C LYS A 46 -9.23 -1.24 -10.91
N LEU A 47 -10.01 -0.27 -11.37
CA LEU A 47 -10.11 1.07 -10.78
C LEU A 47 -11.35 1.19 -9.90
N HIS A 48 -11.31 2.15 -8.98
CA HIS A 48 -12.40 2.44 -8.05
C HIS A 48 -12.46 3.95 -7.81
N HIS A 49 -13.67 4.51 -7.89
CA HIS A 49 -13.93 5.89 -7.51
C HIS A 49 -14.19 5.95 -6.01
N ASN A 50 -13.33 6.67 -5.28
CA ASN A 50 -13.44 6.78 -3.83
C ASN A 50 -14.39 7.92 -3.43
N LYS A 51 -14.76 7.96 -2.14
CA LYS A 51 -15.63 9.03 -1.61
C LYS A 51 -15.03 10.44 -1.72
N SER A 52 -13.71 10.55 -1.87
CA SER A 52 -12.99 11.82 -2.05
C SER A 52 -12.93 12.26 -3.52
N GLY A 53 -13.67 11.61 -4.42
CA GLY A 53 -13.72 11.97 -5.85
C GLY A 53 -12.53 11.48 -6.68
N ARG A 54 -11.55 10.77 -6.09
CA ARG A 54 -10.35 10.28 -6.78
C ARG A 54 -10.55 8.88 -7.34
N ILE A 55 -9.97 8.62 -8.51
CA ILE A 55 -9.92 7.29 -9.12
C ILE A 55 -8.64 6.58 -8.67
N VAL A 56 -8.79 5.53 -7.86
CA VAL A 56 -7.69 4.78 -7.24
C VAL A 56 -7.70 3.31 -7.71
N SER A 57 -6.63 2.58 -7.40
CA SER A 57 -6.61 1.12 -7.63
C SER A 57 -7.57 0.42 -6.66
N LYS A 58 -8.48 -0.39 -7.21
CA LYS A 58 -9.46 -1.19 -6.46
C LYS A 58 -8.79 -2.10 -5.44
N LYS A 59 -7.71 -2.79 -5.83
CA LYS A 59 -6.92 -3.67 -4.94
C LYS A 59 -6.40 -2.91 -3.72
N LYS A 60 -5.76 -1.76 -3.94
CA LYS A 60 -5.17 -0.95 -2.86
C LYS A 60 -6.22 -0.40 -1.90
N HIS A 61 -7.38 0.03 -2.42
CA HIS A 61 -8.47 0.50 -1.58
C HIS A 61 -9.02 -0.60 -0.65
N PHE A 62 -9.22 -1.81 -1.17
CA PHE A 62 -9.69 -2.94 -0.34
C PHE A 62 -8.64 -3.45 0.65
N THR A 63 -7.37 -3.57 0.23
CA THR A 63 -6.30 -4.01 1.15
C THR A 63 -6.12 -3.01 2.29
N ALA A 64 -6.19 -1.71 2.02
CA ALA A 64 -6.08 -0.68 3.07
C ALA A 64 -7.18 -0.84 4.14
N LYS A 65 -8.43 -1.09 3.74
CA LYS A 65 -9.56 -1.33 4.67
C LYS A 65 -9.45 -2.63 5.45
N LYS A 66 -8.89 -3.68 4.85
CA LYS A 66 -8.69 -4.98 5.51
C LYS A 66 -7.54 -4.93 6.51
N GLU A 67 -6.43 -4.31 6.11
CA GLU A 67 -5.21 -4.33 6.88
C GLU A 67 -5.27 -3.36 8.06
N ASN A 68 -5.86 -2.16 7.90
CA ASN A 68 -5.95 -1.12 8.94
C ASN A 68 -4.62 -0.95 9.71
N ARG A 69 -3.50 -0.93 8.98
CA ARG A 69 -2.14 -1.10 9.54
C ARG A 69 -1.82 -0.11 10.65
N LEU A 70 -2.22 1.16 10.50
CA LEU A 70 -1.98 2.20 11.51
C LEU A 70 -2.76 1.92 12.80
N VAL A 71 -4.05 1.59 12.67
CA VAL A 71 -4.89 1.24 13.81
C VAL A 71 -4.37 -0.02 14.51
N LYS A 72 -4.00 -1.05 13.74
CA LYS A 72 -3.38 -2.27 14.28
C LYS A 72 -2.02 -2.00 14.93
N ALA A 73 -1.24 -1.05 14.43
CA ALA A 73 0.01 -0.61 15.04
C ALA A 73 -0.20 0.30 16.28
N GLY A 74 -1.47 0.58 16.64
CA GLY A 74 -1.83 1.36 17.81
C GLY A 74 -1.96 2.86 17.58
N TYR A 75 -1.83 3.34 16.33
CA TYR A 75 -2.01 4.74 15.97
C TYR A 75 -3.49 5.05 15.70
N LYS A 76 -4.04 6.01 16.43
CA LYS A 76 -5.41 6.50 16.30
C LYS A 76 -5.44 8.01 16.17
N THR A 77 -6.59 8.53 15.77
CA THR A 77 -6.87 9.97 15.63
C THR A 77 -8.14 10.31 16.41
N LYS A 78 -8.18 11.46 17.10
CA LYS A 78 -9.36 11.95 17.82
C LYS A 78 -9.75 13.32 17.24
N LYS A 79 -11.05 13.53 16.99
CA LYS A 79 -11.56 14.83 16.52
C LYS A 79 -11.18 15.94 17.52
N GLY A 80 -10.68 17.06 17.01
CA GLY A 80 -10.22 18.19 17.83
C GLY A 80 -8.82 18.04 18.42
N HIS A 81 -8.10 16.94 18.14
CA HIS A 81 -6.70 16.76 18.54
C HIS A 81 -5.81 16.65 17.30
N PHE A 82 -4.85 17.57 17.17
CA PHE A 82 -3.89 17.56 16.08
C PHE A 82 -2.75 16.57 16.40
N GLY A 83 -2.52 15.60 15.51
CA GLY A 83 -1.50 14.56 15.67
C GLY A 83 -2.06 13.14 15.85
N PHE A 84 -1.15 12.19 16.14
CA PHE A 84 -1.52 10.79 16.39
C PHE A 84 -1.57 10.50 17.89
N ILE A 85 -2.53 9.67 18.30
CA ILE A 85 -2.64 9.14 19.66
C ILE A 85 -2.21 7.67 19.61
N LYS A 86 -1.22 7.29 20.43
CA LYS A 86 -0.75 5.90 20.51
C LYS A 86 -1.48 5.17 21.63
N ASN A 87 -2.20 4.10 21.29
CA ASN A 87 -2.78 3.21 22.28
C ASN A 87 -1.67 2.41 22.97
N GLY A 88 -1.45 2.65 24.26
CA GLY A 88 -0.37 2.05 25.06
C GLY A 88 -0.39 0.52 25.16
N LYS A 89 -1.49 -0.14 24.77
CA LYS A 89 -1.72 -1.59 24.89
C LYS A 89 -0.78 -2.48 24.06
N MET A 90 0.06 -1.92 23.18
CA MET A 90 0.96 -2.68 22.31
C MET A 90 2.46 -2.41 22.49
N SER A 91 2.85 -1.53 23.41
CA SER A 91 4.28 -1.25 23.66
C SER A 91 4.92 -2.09 24.76
N SER A 92 4.15 -2.98 25.40
CA SER A 92 4.64 -3.83 26.49
C SER A 92 5.14 -5.19 26.04
N ASN A 93 5.60 -5.37 24.79
CA ASN A 93 6.62 -6.40 24.56
C ASN A 93 7.98 -5.83 24.98
N LYS A 94 8.07 -5.45 26.26
CA LYS A 94 9.34 -5.27 26.97
C LYS A 94 9.92 -6.67 26.97
N LYS A 95 10.63 -7.05 25.89
CA LYS A 95 11.56 -8.16 25.91
C LYS A 95 12.41 -7.90 27.15
N LYS A 96 12.13 -8.62 28.24
CA LYS A 96 13.06 -8.73 29.35
C LYS A 96 14.32 -9.26 28.68
N THR A 97 15.23 -8.36 28.32
CA THR A 97 16.62 -8.72 28.04
C THR A 97 17.02 -9.49 29.28
N ARG A 98 17.08 -10.82 29.16
CA ARG A 98 17.60 -11.67 30.22
C ARG A 98 18.95 -11.08 30.55
N LYS A 99 19.05 -10.42 31.70
CA LYS A 99 20.28 -9.78 32.17
C LYS A 99 21.28 -10.92 32.24
N GLY A 100 22.15 -11.02 31.23
CA GLY A 100 23.15 -12.07 31.15
C GLY A 100 23.93 -12.02 32.46
N LYS A 101 23.98 -13.14 33.18
CA LYS A 101 24.85 -13.28 34.35
C LYS A 101 26.27 -13.00 33.84
N GLY A 102 26.81 -11.83 34.16
CA GLY A 102 28.18 -11.49 33.85
C GLY A 102 29.08 -12.54 34.46
N SER A 103 29.81 -13.26 33.60
CA SER A 103 30.90 -14.14 34.00
C SER A 103 31.93 -13.30 34.76
N ARG A 104 32.06 -13.51 36.08
CA ARG A 104 33.20 -13.02 36.84
C ARG A 104 34.42 -13.82 36.36
N LYS A 105 35.13 -13.30 35.37
CA LYS A 105 36.44 -13.81 34.96
C LYS A 105 37.48 -12.73 35.21
N GLY A 106 38.31 -12.97 36.23
CA GLY A 106 39.63 -12.38 36.37
C GLY A 106 39.75 -11.20 37.34
N LYS A 107 40.53 -11.40 38.41
CA LYS A 107 41.78 -10.67 38.67
C LYS A 107 42.54 -11.38 39.79
N GLY A 108 43.68 -11.98 39.46
CA GLY A 108 44.60 -12.54 40.44
C GLY A 108 45.36 -11.43 41.18
N THR A 109 45.86 -11.77 42.37
CA THR A 109 47.11 -11.20 42.93
C THR A 109 47.78 -12.27 43.79
N ARG A 110 49.11 -12.13 43.87
CA ARG A 110 50.15 -13.07 44.29
C ARG A 110 50.69 -12.65 45.67
N LYS A 111 51.41 -13.57 46.36
CA LYS A 111 52.27 -13.44 47.58
C LYS A 111 51.61 -13.99 48.86
N LYS A 112 52.31 -14.67 49.77
CA LYS A 112 53.73 -15.05 49.93
C LYS A 112 53.76 -16.37 50.68
#